data_AF-A0A412WVI6-F1
#
_entry.id   AF-A0A412WVI6-F1
#
_cell.length_a   1.000
_cell.length_b   1.000
_cell.length_c   1.000
_cell.angle_alpha   90.00
_cell.angle_beta   90.00
_cell.angle_gamma   90.00
#
_symmetry.space_group_name_H-M   'P 1'
#
loop_
_entity.id
_entity.type
_entity.pdbx_description
1 polymer ?
#
loop_
_entity_poly.entity_id
_entity_poly.type
_entity_poly.pdbx_seq_one_letter_code
_entity_poly.pdbx_strand_id
1 'polypeptide(L)'
;MNGIVFKVRGAGKIINKTVYLCVGFNNRGYKDVLGMWIGKTESFSFRMSVLTDLKAREVEDILVTVMEPKRLYRDHQECFPTIYHAYLRGAPDTQLV
;
A
#
# COMPACT_ATOMS: atom_id res chain seq x y z
N MET A 1 1.15 -2.72 -2.75
CA MET A 1 -0.27 -2.86 -2.39
C MET A 1 -0.95 -3.66 -3.48
N ASN A 2 -1.56 -4.80 -3.13
CA ASN A 2 -2.31 -5.62 -4.09
C ASN A 2 -3.81 -5.51 -3.80
N GLY A 3 -4.63 -5.52 -4.84
CA GLY A 3 -6.08 -5.37 -4.76
C GLY A 3 -6.81 -6.62 -5.23
N ILE A 4 -7.75 -7.11 -4.42
CA ILE A 4 -8.67 -8.20 -4.81
C ILE A 4 -10.04 -7.60 -5.08
N VAL A 5 -10.60 -7.89 -6.26
CA VAL A 5 -11.91 -7.37 -6.67
C VAL A 5 -13.01 -8.31 -6.21
N PHE A 6 -13.99 -7.77 -5.48
CA PHE A 6 -15.18 -8.47 -5.04
C PHE A 6 -16.44 -7.84 -5.65
N LYS A 7 -17.39 -8.69 -6.01
CA LYS A 7 -18.76 -8.28 -6.32
C LYS A 7 -19.54 -8.18 -5.01
N VAL A 8 -20.01 -6.99 -4.69
CA VAL A 8 -20.77 -6.73 -3.45
C VAL A 8 -22.10 -6.08 -3.79
N ARG A 9 -23.12 -6.30 -2.94
CA ARG A 9 -24.42 -5.64 -3.09
C ARG A 9 -24.40 -4.30 -2.34
N GLY A 10 -24.62 -3.20 -3.05
CA GLY A 10 -24.74 -1.86 -2.48
C GLY A 10 -25.89 -1.10 -3.13
N ALA A 11 -26.75 -0.47 -2.31
CA ALA A 11 -27.93 0.28 -2.78
C ALA A 11 -28.81 -0.52 -3.77
N GLY A 12 -29.02 -1.81 -3.49
CA GLY A 12 -29.82 -2.71 -4.33
C GLY A 12 -29.12 -3.26 -5.59
N LYS A 13 -27.93 -2.75 -5.96
CA LYS A 13 -27.19 -3.18 -7.17
C LYS A 13 -25.93 -3.96 -6.81
N ILE A 14 -25.53 -4.89 -7.67
CA ILE A 14 -24.22 -5.55 -7.58
C ILE A 14 -23.18 -4.63 -8.19
N ILE A 15 -22.17 -4.27 -7.40
CA ILE A 15 -21.07 -3.39 -7.80
C ILE A 15 -19.73 -4.06 -7.51
N ASN A 16 -18.71 -3.72 -8.29
CA ASN A 16 -17.34 -4.13 -8.01
C ASN A 16 -16.72 -3.20 -6.97
N LYS A 17 -16.04 -3.78 -5.98
CA LYS A 17 -15.22 -3.08 -5.00
C LYS A 17 -13.86 -3.77 -4.92
N THR A 18 -12.80 -2.99 -4.79
CA THR A 18 -11.46 -3.54 -4.62
C THR A 18 -11.06 -3.42 -3.17
N VAL A 19 -10.67 -4.55 -2.58
CA VAL A 19 -10.05 -4.60 -1.26
C VAL A 19 -8.55 -4.58 -1.44
N TYR A 20 -7.88 -3.59 -0.89
CA TYR A 20 -6.44 -3.44 -0.91
C TYR A 20 -5.85 -3.93 0.40
N LEU A 21 -4.87 -4.82 0.30
CA LEU A 21 -4.17 -5.40 1.45
C LEU A 21 -2.77 -4.77 1.58
N CYS A 22 -2.43 -4.35 2.79
CA CYS A 22 -1.07 -4.02 3.17
C CYS A 22 -0.53 -5.10 4.12
N VAL A 23 0.57 -5.72 3.73
CA VAL A 23 1.27 -6.74 4.52
C VAL A 23 2.67 -6.23 4.76
N GLY A 24 3.12 -6.35 6.00
CA GLY A 24 4.47 -5.97 6.42
C GLY A 24 5.10 -7.06 7.27
N PHE A 25 6.29 -6.77 7.77
CA PHE A 25 6.93 -7.57 8.81
C PHE A 25 6.97 -6.74 10.09
N ASN A 26 6.73 -7.38 11.23
CA ASN A 26 6.95 -6.74 12.52
C ASN A 26 8.42 -6.81 12.94
N ASN A 27 8.78 -6.14 14.03
CA ASN A 27 10.16 -6.08 14.55
C ASN A 27 10.75 -7.45 14.95
N ARG A 28 9.94 -8.52 14.93
CA ARG A 28 10.37 -9.90 15.19
C ARG A 28 10.56 -10.72 13.91
N GLY A 29 10.37 -10.11 12.74
CA GLY A 29 10.52 -10.76 11.43
C GLY A 29 9.31 -11.62 11.01
N TYR A 30 8.19 -11.53 11.70
CA TYR A 30 6.96 -12.23 11.30
C TYR A 30 6.14 -11.40 10.34
N LYS A 31 5.61 -12.05 9.30
CA LYS A 31 4.63 -11.43 8.40
C LYS A 31 3.37 -11.09 9.18
N ASP A 32 2.87 -9.88 8.98
CA ASP A 32 1.66 -9.39 9.61
C ASP A 32 0.82 -8.54 8.64
N VAL A 33 -0.49 -8.52 8.85
CA VAL A 33 -1.42 -7.69 8.07
C VAL A 33 -1.53 -6.33 8.73
N LEU A 34 -0.91 -5.32 8.12
CA LEU A 34 -0.94 -3.95 8.61
C LEU A 34 -2.31 -3.28 8.40
N GLY A 35 -3.06 -3.75 7.41
CA GLY A 35 -4.47 -3.35 7.25
C GLY A 35 -5.10 -3.73 5.93
N MET A 36 -6.40 -3.45 5.85
CA MET A 36 -7.25 -3.65 4.68
C MET A 36 -8.07 -2.39 4.42
N TRP A 37 -8.14 -1.97 3.16
CA TRP A 37 -8.90 -0.79 2.75
C TRP A 37 -9.78 -1.12 1.55
N ILE A 38 -11.02 -0.62 1.55
CA ILE A 38 -11.96 -0.81 0.44
C ILE A 38 -11.96 0.45 -0.41
N GLY A 39 -11.44 0.35 -1.64
CA GLY A 39 -11.42 1.44 -2.61
C GLY A 39 -12.36 1.17 -3.79
N LYS A 40 -12.86 2.26 -4.40
CA LYS A 40 -13.56 2.20 -5.70
C LYS A 40 -12.57 2.16 -6.87
N THR A 41 -11.47 2.91 -6.76
CA THR A 41 -10.46 3.07 -7.81
C THR A 41 -9.08 3.19 -7.17
N GLU A 42 -8.07 2.60 -7.80
CA GLU A 42 -6.69 2.83 -7.40
C GLU A 42 -6.28 4.25 -7.79
N SER A 43 -6.07 5.12 -6.81
CA SER A 43 -5.65 6.50 -7.04
C SER A 43 -4.50 6.87 -6.10
N PHE A 44 -3.77 7.93 -6.48
CA PHE A 44 -2.73 8.48 -5.64
C PHE A 44 -3.27 8.94 -4.28
N SER A 45 -4.39 9.68 -4.25
CA SER A 45 -5.03 10.14 -3.01
C SER A 45 -5.47 8.99 -2.11
N PHE A 46 -5.97 7.88 -2.68
CA PHE A 46 -6.31 6.69 -1.90
C PHE A 46 -5.08 6.05 -1.26
N ARG A 47 -3.98 5.95 -2.01
CA ARG A 47 -2.72 5.43 -1.47
C ARG A 47 -2.18 6.33 -0.36
N MET A 48 -2.32 7.65 -0.50
CA MET A 48 -1.94 8.56 0.57
C MET A 48 -2.80 8.42 1.81
N SER A 49 -4.13 8.27 1.68
CA SER A 49 -4.97 8.00 2.86
C SER A 49 -4.57 6.71 3.57
N VAL A 50 -4.16 5.67 2.85
CA VAL A 50 -3.63 4.43 3.44
C VAL A 50 -2.35 4.71 4.24
N LEU A 51 -1.40 5.47 3.70
CA LEU A 51 -0.16 5.83 4.40
C LEU A 51 -0.43 6.72 5.62
N THR A 52 -1.32 7.70 5.50
CA THR A 52 -1.74 8.54 6.64
C THR A 52 -2.39 7.71 7.74
N ASP A 53 -3.25 6.74 7.39
CA ASP A 53 -3.86 5.82 8.36
C ASP A 53 -2.81 4.96 9.06
N LEU A 54 -1.79 4.47 8.34
CA LEU A 54 -0.68 3.72 8.94
C LEU A 54 0.11 4.60 9.92
N LYS A 55 0.40 5.85 9.55
CA LYS A 55 1.07 6.82 10.44
C LYS A 55 0.24 7.12 11.68
N ALA A 56 -1.08 7.28 11.53
CA ALA A 56 -2.00 7.50 12.65
C ALA A 56 -2.12 6.28 13.60
N ARG A 57 -1.76 5.09 13.12
CA ARG A 57 -1.65 3.85 13.92
C ARG A 57 -0.25 3.64 14.50
N GLU A 58 0.58 4.69 14.51
CA GLU A 58 1.92 4.68 15.10
C GLU A 58 2.88 3.70 14.43
N VAL A 59 2.65 3.38 13.14
CA VAL A 59 3.72 2.80 12.32
C VAL A 59 4.82 3.85 12.21
N GLU A 60 5.99 3.58 12.78
CA GLU A 60 7.10 4.54 12.84
C GLU A 60 7.87 4.60 11.52
N ASP A 61 8.13 3.45 10.91
CA ASP A 61 8.92 3.37 9.68
C ASP A 61 8.44 2.24 8.74
N ILE A 62 8.61 2.47 7.44
CA ILE A 62 8.31 1.51 6.38
C ILE A 62 9.57 1.39 5.53
N LEU A 63 10.38 0.35 5.80
CA LEU A 63 11.66 0.15 5.14
C LEU A 63 11.51 -0.04 3.63
N VAL A 64 10.55 -0.86 3.19
CA VAL A 64 10.32 -1.13 1.76
C VAL A 64 8.83 -1.12 1.46
N THR A 65 8.41 -0.35 0.45
CA THR A 65 7.08 -0.50 -0.14
C THR A 65 7.18 -0.98 -1.58
N VAL A 66 6.34 -1.95 -1.94
CA VAL A 66 6.17 -2.40 -3.33
C VAL A 66 4.77 -2.04 -3.77
N MET A 67 4.66 -1.01 -4.59
CA MET A 67 3.40 -0.56 -5.16
C MET A 67 3.59 0.02 -6.55
N GLU A 68 2.57 -0.10 -7.39
CA GLU A 68 2.65 0.34 -8.79
C GLU A 68 2.94 1.85 -8.86
N PRO A 69 4.02 2.26 -9.56
CA PRO A 69 4.71 3.55 -9.37
C PRO A 69 3.97 4.78 -9.90
N LYS A 70 2.70 4.68 -10.29
CA LYS A 70 2.00 5.84 -10.86
C LYS A 70 1.76 6.90 -9.77
N ARG A 71 2.57 7.97 -9.82
CA ARG A 71 2.48 9.25 -9.09
C ARG A 71 2.81 9.26 -7.59
N LEU A 72 3.31 8.17 -6.99
CA LEU A 72 3.60 8.16 -5.55
C LEU A 72 4.91 8.86 -5.15
N TYR A 73 5.83 9.07 -6.09
CA TYR A 73 7.21 9.44 -5.80
C TYR A 73 7.43 10.76 -5.06
N ARG A 74 6.46 11.68 -5.06
CA ARG A 74 6.69 13.03 -4.54
C ARG A 74 6.12 13.29 -3.14
N ASP A 75 4.94 12.73 -2.79
CA ASP A 75 4.25 13.16 -1.56
C ASP A 75 4.19 12.09 -0.45
N HIS A 76 4.77 10.89 -0.66
CA HIS A 76 4.94 9.93 0.45
C HIS A 76 5.98 10.41 1.47
N GLN A 77 6.95 11.24 1.06
CA GLN A 77 7.98 11.81 1.95
C GLN A 77 7.39 12.68 3.07
N GLU A 78 6.18 13.23 2.88
CA GLU A 78 5.46 13.97 3.93
C GLU A 78 4.96 13.05 5.05
N CYS A 79 4.58 11.81 4.70
CA CYS A 79 4.11 10.83 5.67
C CYS A 79 5.27 10.04 6.27
N PHE A 80 6.13 9.48 5.42
CA PHE A 80 7.24 8.61 5.80
C PHE A 80 8.49 8.99 4.98
N PRO A 81 9.45 9.70 5.56
CA PRO A 81 10.63 10.19 4.84
C PRO A 81 11.62 9.09 4.41
N THR A 82 11.58 7.91 5.03
CA THR A 82 12.58 6.83 4.86
C THR A 82 12.12 5.66 3.97
N ILE A 83 11.02 5.80 3.21
CA ILE A 83 10.55 4.69 2.37
C ILE A 83 11.53 4.40 1.23
N TYR A 84 12.16 3.21 1.24
CA TYR A 84 12.88 2.70 0.08
C TYR A 84 11.88 2.07 -0.90
N HIS A 85 11.97 2.46 -2.18
CA HIS A 85 11.12 1.92 -3.25
C HIS A 85 11.82 0.72 -3.90
N ALA A 86 11.36 -0.50 -3.62
CA ALA A 86 11.85 -1.68 -4.32
C ALA A 86 11.09 -1.87 -5.64
N TYR A 87 11.76 -1.66 -6.77
CA TYR A 87 11.21 -1.92 -8.10
C TYR A 87 11.37 -3.40 -8.46
N LEU A 88 10.35 -4.21 -8.15
CA LEU A 88 10.33 -5.62 -8.55
C LEU A 88 9.86 -5.78 -10.00
N ARG A 89 10.70 -5.36 -10.96
CA ARG A 89 10.61 -5.82 -12.35
C ARG A 89 12.01 -6.08 -12.89
N GLY A 90 12.41 -7.35 -12.83
CA GLY A 90 13.28 -8.02 -13.82
C GLY A 90 14.53 -7.28 -14.31
N ALA A 91 15.23 -6.55 -13.45
CA ALA A 91 16.59 -6.09 -13.75
C ALA A 91 17.58 -7.09 -13.11
N PRO A 92 18.57 -7.61 -13.86
CA PRO A 92 19.50 -8.62 -13.35
C PRO A 92 20.38 -8.14 -12.18
N ASP A 93 20.43 -6.83 -11.90
CA ASP A 93 21.27 -6.26 -10.84
C ASP A 93 20.46 -5.35 -9.89
N THR A 94 19.52 -5.93 -9.15
CA THR A 94 18.85 -5.19 -8.07
C THR A 94 19.60 -5.42 -6.76
N GLN A 95 20.65 -4.64 -6.51
CA GLN A 95 21.15 -4.47 -5.14
C GLN A 95 20.24 -3.50 -4.38
N LEU A 96 19.79 -3.94 -3.21
CA LEU A 96 19.21 -3.08 -2.18
C LEU A 96 20.27 -2.03 -1.81
N VAL A 97 20.02 -0.78 -2.13
CA VAL A 97 20.71 0.38 -1.55
C VAL A 97 19.71 1.11 -0.67
#